data_AF-A0A842QIU1-F1
#
_entry.id   AF-A0A842QIU1-F1
#
_cell.length_a   1.000
_cell.length_b   1.000
_cell.length_c   1.000
_cell.angle_alpha   90.00
_cell.angle_beta   90.00
_cell.angle_gamma   90.00
#
_symmetry.space_group_name_H-M   'P 1'
#
loop_
_entity.id
_entity.type
_entity.pdbx_description
1 polymer ?
#
loop_
_entity_poly.entity_id
_entity_poly.type
_entity_poly.pdbx_seq_one_letter_code
_entity_poly.pdbx_strand_id
1 'polypeptide(L)'
;MVDLEKNLERAMKLLGNQEMVDVTRLLDVLYTCEDRTIRKAYLLRGPMLLIICGLRSDILDGFKRFLPYEDEDLRPCDIPGIVPLFALMSAEAGRALALSAFQHQDAHVRAVLGIESKDGSIQSIASRLSHLMNRWTEWTDVLLDIVEKDPASNNWLLDWREFLAGESGFFTMAWYNGLPYEKRLTALDRIVIASEALLNSVLSREQLSTERIQRLRTWLRDLEPLPHVFGYATDAAEGGVV
;
A
#
# COMPACT_ATOMS: atom_id res chain seq x y z
N MET A 1 -10.28 7.22 -20.31
CA MET A 1 -10.62 6.45 -19.10
C MET A 1 -11.38 5.21 -19.56
N VAL A 2 -10.80 4.02 -19.36
CA VAL A 2 -11.48 2.75 -19.64
C VAL A 2 -12.76 2.71 -18.81
N ASP A 3 -13.88 2.40 -19.44
CA ASP A 3 -15.20 2.35 -18.79
C ASP A 3 -15.26 1.09 -17.90
N LEU A 4 -14.83 1.23 -16.64
CA LEU A 4 -14.78 0.15 -15.65
C LEU A 4 -16.12 -0.58 -15.56
N GLU A 5 -17.21 0.19 -15.48
CA GLU A 5 -18.58 -0.33 -15.42
C GLU A 5 -18.85 -1.25 -16.61
N LYS A 6 -18.66 -0.77 -17.84
CA LYS A 6 -18.88 -1.60 -19.04
C LYS A 6 -18.01 -2.87 -19.06
N ASN A 7 -16.79 -2.82 -18.55
CA ASN A 7 -15.92 -4.00 -18.52
C ASN A 7 -16.35 -5.00 -17.44
N LEU A 8 -16.78 -4.53 -16.27
CA LEU A 8 -17.35 -5.39 -15.23
C LEU A 8 -18.69 -5.99 -15.67
N GLU A 9 -19.53 -5.24 -16.38
CA GLU A 9 -20.77 -5.76 -16.96
C GLU A 9 -20.50 -6.85 -18.00
N ARG A 10 -19.48 -6.67 -18.84
CA ARG A 10 -19.03 -7.70 -19.80
C ARG A 10 -18.54 -8.94 -19.05
N ALA A 11 -17.73 -8.78 -18.01
CA ALA A 11 -17.29 -9.89 -17.17
C ALA A 11 -18.48 -10.61 -16.50
N MET A 12 -19.49 -9.86 -16.03
CA MET A 12 -20.69 -10.44 -15.44
C MET A 12 -21.52 -11.25 -16.44
N LYS A 13 -21.59 -10.81 -17.71
CA LYS A 13 -22.24 -11.60 -18.77
C LYS A 13 -21.49 -12.90 -19.07
N LEU A 14 -20.17 -12.93 -18.86
CA LEU A 14 -19.35 -14.13 -19.00
C LEU A 14 -19.50 -15.11 -17.83
N LEU A 15 -20.04 -14.68 -16.66
CA LEU A 15 -20.24 -15.59 -15.53
C LEU A 15 -21.13 -16.78 -15.93
N GLY A 16 -22.21 -16.58 -16.68
CA GLY A 16 -23.09 -17.69 -17.10
C GLY A 16 -23.48 -18.62 -15.94
N ASN A 17 -22.98 -19.86 -15.95
CA ASN A 17 -23.16 -20.86 -14.88
C ASN A 17 -22.02 -20.92 -13.85
N GLN A 18 -20.95 -20.15 -14.03
CA GLN A 18 -19.82 -20.06 -13.10
C GLN A 18 -20.20 -19.27 -11.84
N GLU A 19 -19.56 -19.57 -10.72
CA GLU A 19 -19.77 -18.84 -9.46
C GLU A 19 -18.98 -17.53 -9.39
N MET A 20 -17.88 -17.44 -10.14
CA MET A 20 -16.99 -16.29 -10.18
C MET A 20 -16.33 -16.12 -11.54
N VAL A 21 -15.97 -14.88 -11.89
CA VAL A 21 -15.12 -14.55 -13.05
C VAL A 21 -13.90 -13.78 -12.59
N ASP A 22 -12.74 -14.20 -13.10
CA ASP A 22 -11.46 -13.51 -12.89
C ASP A 22 -11.45 -12.18 -13.67
N VAL A 23 -11.30 -11.08 -12.94
CA VAL A 23 -11.17 -9.72 -13.49
C VAL A 23 -9.82 -9.08 -13.13
N THR A 24 -8.85 -9.90 -12.69
CA THR A 24 -7.53 -9.46 -12.22
C THR A 24 -6.84 -8.55 -13.23
N ARG A 25 -6.70 -9.00 -14.49
CA ARG A 25 -6.01 -8.24 -15.53
C ARG A 25 -6.67 -6.88 -15.82
N LEU A 26 -8.00 -6.81 -15.72
CA LEU A 26 -8.72 -5.54 -15.90
C LEU A 26 -8.34 -4.56 -14.79
N LEU A 27 -8.40 -4.99 -13.55
CA LEU A 27 -8.14 -4.12 -12.41
C LEU A 27 -6.66 -3.79 -12.23
N ASP A 28 -5.77 -4.73 -12.55
CA ASP A 28 -4.31 -4.53 -12.52
C ASP A 28 -3.90 -3.37 -13.43
N VAL A 29 -4.40 -3.34 -14.67
CA VAL A 29 -4.14 -2.24 -15.62
C VAL A 29 -4.68 -0.89 -15.11
N LEU A 30 -5.75 -0.89 -14.33
CA LEU A 30 -6.40 0.35 -13.89
C LEU A 30 -5.87 0.89 -12.57
N TYR A 31 -5.40 0.02 -11.68
CA TYR A 31 -5.25 0.37 -10.27
C TYR A 31 -3.93 -0.02 -9.62
N THR A 32 -3.07 -0.75 -10.32
CA THR A 32 -1.67 -0.92 -9.90
C THR A 32 -0.91 0.40 -10.03
N CYS A 33 -0.13 0.76 -9.01
CA CYS A 33 0.73 1.95 -8.97
C CYS A 33 1.99 1.66 -8.13
N GLU A 34 2.76 2.68 -7.78
CA GLU A 34 4.02 2.55 -7.05
C GLU A 34 3.87 1.95 -5.64
N ASP A 35 2.68 2.04 -5.04
CA ASP A 35 2.46 1.70 -3.63
C ASP A 35 1.52 0.49 -3.44
N ARG A 36 0.92 -0.01 -4.53
CA ARG A 36 0.01 -1.16 -4.51
C ARG A 36 -0.07 -1.87 -5.86
N THR A 37 -0.37 -3.16 -5.83
CA THR A 37 -0.59 -3.98 -7.02
C THR A 37 -1.83 -4.85 -6.86
N ILE A 38 -2.60 -5.05 -7.94
CA ILE A 38 -3.68 -6.04 -7.94
C ILE A 38 -3.10 -7.42 -8.19
N ARG A 39 -3.11 -8.27 -7.17
CA ARG A 39 -2.64 -9.67 -7.30
C ARG A 39 -3.71 -10.57 -7.88
N LYS A 40 -4.93 -10.44 -7.38
CA LYS A 40 -6.09 -11.22 -7.81
C LYS A 40 -7.36 -10.38 -7.66
N ALA A 41 -8.31 -10.55 -8.57
CA ALA A 41 -9.63 -10.00 -8.42
C ALA A 41 -10.70 -10.90 -9.03
N TYR A 42 -11.78 -11.10 -8.30
CA TYR A 42 -12.88 -11.99 -8.67
C TYR A 42 -14.22 -11.28 -8.53
N LEU A 43 -14.98 -11.25 -9.61
CA LEU A 43 -16.38 -10.85 -9.57
C LEU A 43 -17.24 -12.09 -9.30
N LEU A 44 -17.97 -12.07 -8.19
CA LEU A 44 -18.81 -13.17 -7.71
C LEU A 44 -20.24 -13.03 -8.24
N ARG A 45 -20.95 -14.16 -8.37
CA ARG A 45 -22.36 -14.21 -8.77
C ARG A 45 -23.30 -13.55 -7.75
N GLY A 46 -22.99 -13.67 -6.46
CA GLY A 46 -23.52 -12.76 -5.45
C GLY A 46 -22.75 -11.44 -5.62
N PRO A 47 -23.40 -10.33 -5.98
CA PRO A 47 -22.83 -9.12 -6.61
C PRO A 47 -21.76 -8.45 -5.73
N MET A 48 -20.59 -9.09 -5.72
CA MET A 48 -19.47 -8.80 -4.85
C MET A 48 -18.19 -8.91 -5.66
N LEU A 49 -17.34 -7.92 -5.51
CA LEU A 49 -16.00 -7.92 -6.05
C LEU A 49 -15.02 -8.18 -4.91
N LEU A 50 -14.30 -9.29 -5.00
CA LEU A 50 -13.19 -9.61 -4.12
C LEU A 50 -11.88 -9.19 -4.78
N ILE A 51 -11.03 -8.47 -4.06
CA ILE A 51 -9.74 -7.99 -4.56
C ILE A 51 -8.68 -8.34 -3.53
N ILE A 52 -7.57 -8.88 -4.01
CA ILE A 52 -6.35 -9.10 -3.24
C ILE A 52 -5.30 -8.12 -3.76
N CYS A 53 -4.93 -7.16 -2.93
CA CYS A 53 -3.90 -6.17 -3.24
C CYS A 53 -2.60 -6.54 -2.52
N GLY A 54 -1.50 -6.52 -3.25
CA GLY A 54 -0.15 -6.43 -2.68
C GLY A 54 0.23 -4.97 -2.45
N LEU A 55 1.16 -4.75 -1.53
CA LEU A 55 1.74 -3.43 -1.24
C LEU A 55 3.10 -3.28 -1.93
N ARG A 56 3.87 -2.25 -1.55
CA ARG A 56 5.16 -1.97 -2.18
C ARG A 56 6.17 -3.10 -1.98
N SER A 57 6.17 -3.77 -0.83
CA SER A 57 7.02 -4.93 -0.58
C SER A 57 6.73 -6.10 -1.54
N ASP A 58 5.46 -6.31 -1.88
CA ASP A 58 5.02 -7.26 -2.91
C ASP A 58 5.52 -6.83 -4.32
N ILE A 59 5.50 -5.53 -4.64
CA ILE A 59 6.03 -4.99 -5.91
C ILE A 59 7.55 -5.19 -6.00
N LEU A 60 8.25 -5.00 -4.87
CA LEU A 60 9.70 -5.08 -4.79
C LEU A 60 10.25 -6.51 -4.64
N ASP A 61 9.40 -7.54 -4.53
CA ASP A 61 9.80 -8.93 -4.26
C ASP A 61 10.84 -9.49 -5.26
N GLY A 62 10.86 -9.00 -6.49
CA GLY A 62 11.84 -9.39 -7.51
C GLY A 62 13.21 -8.69 -7.42
N PHE A 63 13.39 -7.73 -6.51
CA PHE A 63 14.61 -6.95 -6.36
C PHE A 63 15.57 -7.55 -5.33
N LYS A 64 16.86 -7.20 -5.43
CA LYS A 64 17.88 -7.70 -4.51
C LYS A 64 17.62 -7.15 -3.11
N ARG A 65 17.79 -8.00 -2.10
CA ARG A 65 17.70 -7.65 -0.67
C ARG A 65 18.99 -8.01 0.04
N PHE A 66 19.35 -7.22 1.05
CA PHE A 66 20.50 -7.50 1.93
C PHE A 66 20.08 -8.00 3.31
N LEU A 67 18.79 -7.93 3.63
CA LEU A 67 18.21 -8.60 4.79
C LEU A 67 17.21 -9.67 4.34
N PRO A 68 17.20 -10.85 4.99
CA PRO A 68 16.17 -11.85 4.73
C PRO A 68 14.78 -11.31 5.12
N TYR A 69 13.74 -12.06 4.75
CA TYR A 69 12.43 -11.83 5.32
C TYR A 69 12.44 -12.32 6.77
N GLU A 70 12.15 -11.42 7.71
CA GLU A 70 11.77 -11.83 9.06
C GLU A 70 10.28 -12.17 9.06
N ASP A 71 9.92 -13.24 9.77
CA ASP A 71 8.54 -13.64 9.98
C ASP A 71 7.86 -12.56 10.83
N GLU A 72 6.81 -11.96 10.26
CA GLU A 72 5.97 -10.90 10.84
C GLU A 72 6.64 -9.52 10.89
N ASP A 73 6.36 -8.67 9.90
CA ASP A 73 5.38 -7.59 10.06
C ASP A 73 5.45 -6.58 8.91
N LEU A 74 4.51 -5.63 8.95
CA LEU A 74 4.47 -4.44 8.12
C LEU A 74 5.88 -3.87 7.87
N ARG A 75 6.15 -3.42 6.64
CA ARG A 75 7.47 -2.90 6.27
C ARG A 75 7.45 -1.39 6.10
N PRO A 76 8.57 -0.70 6.38
CA PRO A 76 8.68 0.73 6.10
C PRO A 76 8.28 1.10 4.67
N CYS A 77 8.67 0.29 3.67
CA CYS A 77 8.32 0.51 2.26
C CYS A 77 6.82 0.43 1.99
N ASP A 78 6.07 -0.25 2.84
CA ASP A 78 4.62 -0.36 2.72
C ASP A 78 3.89 0.85 3.31
N ILE A 79 4.54 1.74 4.08
CA ILE A 79 3.91 2.91 4.73
C ILE A 79 3.02 3.71 3.77
N PRO A 80 3.48 4.12 2.56
CA PRO A 80 2.68 4.93 1.65
C PRO A 80 1.38 4.24 1.20
N GLY A 81 1.39 2.91 1.10
CA GLY A 81 0.22 2.11 0.75
C GLY A 81 -0.63 1.75 1.97
N ILE A 82 0.00 1.34 3.06
CA ILE A 82 -0.67 0.68 4.18
C ILE A 82 -1.36 1.66 5.13
N VAL A 83 -0.77 2.82 5.40
CA VAL A 83 -1.37 3.81 6.31
C VAL A 83 -2.70 4.34 5.74
N PRO A 84 -2.76 4.80 4.47
CA PRO A 84 -4.01 5.17 3.82
C PRO A 84 -5.02 4.02 3.76
N LEU A 85 -4.56 2.79 3.50
CA LEU A 85 -5.42 1.63 3.44
C LEU A 85 -6.09 1.31 4.78
N PHE A 86 -5.32 1.33 5.88
CA PHE A 86 -5.87 1.12 7.22
C PHE A 86 -6.90 2.20 7.58
N ALA A 87 -6.62 3.45 7.20
CA ALA A 87 -7.57 4.54 7.34
C ALA A 87 -8.85 4.25 6.54
N LEU A 88 -8.72 3.83 5.28
CA LEU A 88 -9.84 3.53 4.40
C LEU A 88 -10.70 2.37 4.92
N MET A 89 -10.05 1.27 5.32
CA MET A 89 -10.73 0.11 5.87
C MET A 89 -11.51 0.45 7.14
N SER A 90 -11.05 1.45 7.91
CA SER A 90 -11.74 1.93 9.12
C SER A 90 -12.83 2.95 8.81
N ALA A 91 -12.61 3.82 7.84
CA ALA A 91 -13.55 4.86 7.40
C ALA A 91 -14.75 4.28 6.64
N GLU A 92 -14.50 3.27 5.82
CA GLU A 92 -15.46 2.67 4.89
C GLU A 92 -16.03 1.32 5.33
N ALA A 93 -15.70 0.87 6.54
CA ALA A 93 -16.23 -0.36 7.12
C ALA A 93 -17.76 -0.37 7.11
N GLY A 94 -18.36 -1.34 6.43
CA GLY A 94 -19.83 -1.48 6.31
C GLY A 94 -20.49 -0.44 5.39
N ARG A 95 -19.71 0.47 4.80
CA ARG A 95 -20.16 1.45 3.80
C ARG A 95 -19.77 0.97 2.41
N ALA A 96 -18.58 1.33 1.92
CA ALA A 96 -18.08 0.86 0.62
C ALA A 96 -17.44 -0.54 0.71
N LEU A 97 -16.84 -0.89 1.84
CA LEU A 97 -16.22 -2.19 2.08
C LEU A 97 -17.14 -3.11 2.88
N ALA A 98 -17.53 -4.22 2.27
CA ALA A 98 -18.26 -5.30 2.93
C ALA A 98 -17.31 -6.23 3.71
N LEU A 99 -16.10 -6.44 3.18
CA LEU A 99 -15.05 -7.24 3.81
C LEU A 99 -13.73 -6.49 3.71
N SER A 100 -12.94 -6.53 4.79
CA SER A 100 -11.57 -6.03 4.77
C SER A 100 -10.70 -6.82 5.75
N ALA A 101 -9.63 -7.43 5.26
CA ALA A 101 -8.70 -8.23 6.04
C ALA A 101 -7.27 -8.09 5.54
N PHE A 102 -6.32 -8.44 6.39
CA PHE A 102 -4.93 -8.65 5.98
C PHE A 102 -4.64 -10.15 6.00
N GLN A 103 -4.01 -10.62 4.93
CA GLN A 103 -3.49 -11.96 4.83
C GLN A 103 -1.97 -11.87 4.82
N HIS A 104 -1.34 -12.59 5.74
CA HIS A 104 0.08 -12.87 5.69
C HIS A 104 0.24 -14.09 4.81
N GLN A 105 0.82 -13.91 3.62
CA GLN A 105 1.13 -15.01 2.73
C GLN A 105 2.57 -14.91 2.31
N ASP A 106 3.31 -15.98 2.59
CA ASP A 106 4.77 -16.00 2.47
C ASP A 106 5.35 -14.85 3.32
N ALA A 107 6.21 -14.04 2.71
CA ALA A 107 6.80 -12.90 3.37
C ALA A 107 6.02 -11.60 3.18
N HIS A 108 4.80 -11.55 2.65
CA HIS A 108 4.14 -10.28 2.31
C HIS A 108 2.80 -10.08 3.01
N VAL A 109 2.52 -8.82 3.33
CA VAL A 109 1.21 -8.39 3.84
C VAL A 109 0.33 -8.03 2.65
N ARG A 110 -0.75 -8.80 2.47
CA ARG A 110 -1.74 -8.58 1.41
C ARG A 110 -3.05 -8.12 1.98
N ALA A 111 -3.65 -7.14 1.32
CA ALA A 111 -4.98 -6.64 1.67
C ALA A 111 -6.04 -7.41 0.89
N VAL A 112 -7.03 -7.95 1.59
CA VAL A 112 -8.21 -8.57 0.99
C VAL A 112 -9.39 -7.62 1.17
N LEU A 113 -9.95 -7.15 0.07
CA LEU A 113 -11.04 -6.17 0.02
C LEU A 113 -12.25 -6.80 -0.68
N GLY A 114 -13.40 -6.81 0.00
CA GLY A 114 -14.68 -7.21 -0.59
C GLY A 114 -15.60 -6.01 -0.72
N ILE A 115 -16.04 -5.74 -1.94
CA ILE A 115 -16.97 -4.65 -2.27
C ILE A 115 -18.28 -5.29 -2.73
N GLU A 116 -19.35 -5.06 -1.99
CA GLU A 116 -20.66 -5.63 -2.30
C GLU A 116 -21.64 -4.53 -2.76
N SER A 117 -22.53 -4.89 -3.68
CA SER A 117 -23.70 -4.08 -4.04
C SER A 117 -24.96 -4.67 -3.43
N LYS A 118 -25.59 -3.90 -2.52
CA LYS A 118 -26.85 -4.28 -1.86
C LYS A 118 -28.03 -4.38 -2.84
N ASP A 119 -27.97 -3.63 -3.93
CA ASP A 119 -28.96 -3.57 -5.00
C ASP A 119 -28.64 -4.52 -6.18
N GLY A 120 -27.52 -5.23 -6.12
CA GLY A 120 -27.02 -6.11 -7.18
C GLY A 120 -26.54 -5.42 -8.46
N SER A 121 -26.41 -4.09 -8.42
CA SER A 121 -25.92 -3.27 -9.51
C SER A 121 -24.39 -3.31 -9.63
N ILE A 122 -23.90 -3.70 -10.81
CA ILE A 122 -22.47 -3.58 -11.16
C ILE A 122 -22.00 -2.14 -11.16
N GLN A 123 -22.86 -1.20 -11.53
CA GLN A 123 -22.55 0.22 -11.46
C GLN A 123 -22.24 0.66 -10.03
N SER A 124 -22.99 0.13 -9.04
CA SER A 124 -22.74 0.38 -7.62
C SER A 124 -21.37 -0.15 -7.20
N ILE A 125 -21.00 -1.36 -7.62
CA ILE A 125 -19.66 -1.94 -7.36
C ILE A 125 -18.57 -1.09 -8.02
N ALA A 126 -18.72 -0.75 -9.31
CA ALA A 126 -17.75 0.03 -10.06
C ALA A 126 -17.52 1.41 -9.45
N SER A 127 -18.60 2.09 -9.02
CA SER A 127 -18.53 3.39 -8.36
C SER A 127 -17.84 3.29 -7.00
N ARG A 128 -18.16 2.27 -6.19
CA ARG A 128 -17.53 2.04 -4.87
C ARG A 128 -16.05 1.72 -5.00
N LEU A 129 -15.69 0.88 -5.97
CA LEU A 129 -14.29 0.56 -6.27
C LEU A 129 -13.54 1.82 -6.70
N SER A 130 -14.08 2.58 -7.66
CA SER A 130 -13.45 3.81 -8.13
C SER A 130 -13.25 4.80 -7.00
N HIS A 131 -14.26 4.98 -6.14
CA HIS A 131 -14.15 5.83 -4.96
C HIS A 131 -13.02 5.36 -4.03
N LEU A 132 -12.96 4.06 -3.73
CA LEU A 132 -11.95 3.50 -2.84
C LEU A 132 -10.54 3.66 -3.39
N MET A 133 -10.30 3.31 -4.66
CA MET A 133 -8.96 3.38 -5.25
C MET A 133 -8.47 4.82 -5.45
N ASN A 134 -9.38 5.73 -5.82
CA ASN A 134 -9.06 7.15 -5.92
C ASN A 134 -8.74 7.72 -4.55
N ARG A 135 -9.55 7.42 -3.53
CA ARG A 135 -9.32 7.89 -2.16
C ARG A 135 -8.01 7.33 -1.59
N TRP A 136 -7.68 6.09 -1.91
CA TRP A 136 -6.40 5.49 -1.50
C TRP A 136 -5.24 6.30 -2.08
N THR A 137 -5.28 6.57 -3.38
CA THR A 137 -4.26 7.39 -4.06
C THR A 137 -4.18 8.80 -3.46
N GLU A 138 -5.32 9.49 -3.30
CA GLU A 138 -5.36 10.83 -2.70
C GLU A 138 -4.74 10.87 -1.30
N TRP A 139 -5.01 9.88 -0.46
CA TRP A 139 -4.46 9.83 0.90
C TRP A 139 -2.99 9.43 0.94
N THR A 140 -2.54 8.60 0.00
CA THR A 140 -1.10 8.35 -0.21
C THR A 140 -0.39 9.65 -0.61
N ASP A 141 -0.97 10.42 -1.54
CA ASP A 141 -0.40 11.70 -1.97
C ASP A 141 -0.37 12.71 -0.82
N VAL A 142 -1.46 12.83 -0.05
CA VAL A 142 -1.52 13.69 1.15
C VAL A 142 -0.45 13.29 2.17
N LEU A 143 -0.27 11.99 2.42
CA LEU A 143 0.75 11.51 3.35
C LEU A 143 2.14 11.98 2.92
N LEU A 144 2.51 11.74 1.66
CA LEU A 144 3.83 12.09 1.14
C LEU A 144 4.02 13.61 1.08
N ASP A 145 2.99 14.36 0.69
CA ASP A 145 2.98 15.82 0.70
C ASP A 145 3.26 16.41 2.08
N ILE A 146 2.69 15.83 3.15
CA ILE A 146 2.94 16.28 4.53
C ILE A 146 4.44 16.16 4.87
N VAL A 147 5.07 15.04 4.47
CA VAL A 147 6.47 14.78 4.78
C VAL A 147 7.40 15.65 3.93
N GLU A 148 7.10 15.81 2.64
CA GLU A 148 7.87 16.66 1.73
C GLU A 148 7.85 18.13 2.15
N LYS A 149 6.72 18.60 2.70
CA LYS A 149 6.56 19.98 3.18
C LYS A 149 7.05 20.19 4.62
N ASP A 150 7.45 19.14 5.34
CA ASP A 150 7.97 19.28 6.70
C ASP A 150 9.30 20.06 6.67
N PRO A 151 9.43 21.19 7.41
CA PRO A 151 10.64 22.01 7.41
C PRO A 151 11.92 21.27 7.79
N ALA A 152 11.82 20.18 8.56
CA ALA A 152 12.98 19.37 8.95
C ALA A 152 13.54 18.54 7.79
N SER A 153 12.71 18.19 6.79
CA SER A 153 13.08 17.32 5.66
C SER A 153 12.95 17.94 4.27
N ASN A 154 12.29 19.09 4.13
CA ASN A 154 12.01 19.76 2.85
C ASN A 154 13.29 20.01 2.00
N ASN A 155 14.44 20.21 2.63
CA ASN A 155 15.69 20.46 1.92
C ASN A 155 16.46 19.20 1.48
N TRP A 156 15.97 17.99 1.76
CA TRP A 156 16.73 16.77 1.53
C TRP A 156 16.63 16.23 0.10
N LEU A 157 15.71 16.74 -0.74
CA LEU A 157 15.45 16.22 -2.09
C LEU A 157 15.40 14.68 -2.11
N LEU A 158 14.65 14.13 -1.15
CA LEU A 158 14.60 12.71 -0.84
C LEU A 158 13.46 12.03 -1.60
N ASP A 159 13.75 10.93 -2.30
CA ASP A 159 12.71 10.01 -2.73
C ASP A 159 12.27 9.16 -1.53
N TRP A 160 11.12 9.50 -0.94
CA TRP A 160 10.58 8.81 0.24
C TRP A 160 10.30 7.34 0.01
N ARG A 161 9.85 6.97 -1.20
CA ARG A 161 9.53 5.57 -1.51
C ARG A 161 10.79 4.72 -1.60
N GLU A 162 11.86 5.32 -2.09
CA GLU A 162 13.17 4.68 -2.19
C GLU A 162 13.89 4.62 -0.85
N PHE A 163 13.81 5.69 -0.05
CA PHE A 163 14.26 5.71 1.33
C PHE A 163 13.65 4.55 2.13
N LEU A 164 12.33 4.43 2.10
CA LEU A 164 11.60 3.40 2.84
C LEU A 164 11.85 1.99 2.30
N ALA A 165 12.11 1.84 0.99
CA ALA A 165 12.59 0.59 0.41
C ALA A 165 13.95 0.17 1.01
N GLY A 166 14.89 1.11 1.10
CA GLY A 166 16.17 0.92 1.77
C GLY A 166 16.01 0.49 3.24
N GLU A 167 15.15 1.19 4.00
CA GLU A 167 14.84 0.83 5.40
C GLU A 167 14.09 -0.51 5.55
N SER A 168 13.61 -1.09 4.44
CA SER A 168 13.00 -2.43 4.42
C SER A 168 13.97 -3.53 3.98
N GLY A 169 15.25 -3.20 3.82
CA GLY A 169 16.30 -4.15 3.44
C GLY A 169 16.45 -4.39 1.93
N PHE A 170 15.79 -3.58 1.08
CA PHE A 170 15.99 -3.62 -0.37
C PHE A 170 17.20 -2.79 -0.78
N PHE A 171 17.93 -3.24 -1.79
CA PHE A 171 18.98 -2.42 -2.39
C PHE A 171 18.38 -1.18 -3.03
N THR A 172 18.91 -0.02 -2.68
CA THR A 172 18.44 1.24 -3.24
C THR A 172 18.98 1.48 -4.64
N MET A 173 18.19 2.15 -5.46
CA MET A 173 18.50 2.43 -6.86
C MET A 173 19.69 3.40 -6.99
N ALA A 174 20.40 3.31 -8.12
CA ALA A 174 21.66 4.03 -8.31
C ALA A 174 21.54 5.58 -8.29
N TRP A 175 20.32 6.11 -8.51
CA TRP A 175 20.04 7.54 -8.44
C TRP A 175 19.70 8.03 -7.02
N TYR A 176 19.49 7.11 -6.08
CA TYR A 176 19.13 7.46 -4.72
C TYR A 176 20.37 7.87 -3.92
N ASN A 177 20.37 9.13 -3.48
CA ASN A 177 21.40 9.65 -2.59
C ASN A 177 20.97 9.34 -1.15
N GLY A 178 21.54 8.27 -0.59
CA GLY A 178 21.24 7.85 0.77
C GLY A 178 21.50 8.94 1.83
N LEU A 179 20.81 8.81 2.96
CA LEU A 179 20.98 9.69 4.11
C LEU A 179 21.94 9.07 5.15
N PRO A 180 22.76 9.89 5.83
CA PRO A 180 23.47 9.46 7.04
C PRO A 180 22.51 8.95 8.12
N TYR A 181 22.98 8.04 8.99
CA TYR A 181 22.15 7.40 10.01
C TYR A 181 21.28 8.37 10.83
N GLU A 182 21.85 9.46 11.34
CA GLU A 182 21.11 10.47 12.12
C GLU A 182 19.98 11.14 11.33
N LYS A 183 20.19 11.37 10.03
CA LYS A 183 19.15 11.90 9.14
C LYS A 183 18.09 10.85 8.83
N ARG A 184 18.45 9.57 8.74
CA ARG A 184 17.49 8.45 8.56
C ARG A 184 16.58 8.31 9.77
N LEU A 185 17.13 8.43 10.98
CA LEU A 185 16.34 8.48 12.21
C LEU A 185 15.31 9.62 12.17
N THR A 186 15.76 10.82 11.80
CA THR A 186 14.87 11.98 11.68
C THR A 186 13.82 11.76 10.57
N ALA A 187 14.19 11.18 9.44
CA ALA A 187 13.29 10.88 8.34
C ALA A 187 12.19 9.88 8.74
N LEU A 188 12.54 8.84 9.50
CA LEU A 188 11.56 7.89 10.06
C LEU A 188 10.59 8.59 11.04
N ASP A 189 11.10 9.46 11.92
CA ASP A 189 10.24 10.26 12.80
C ASP A 189 9.27 11.14 11.98
N ARG A 190 9.73 11.77 10.89
CA ARG A 190 8.87 12.59 10.03
C ARG A 190 7.74 11.80 9.35
N ILE A 191 8.05 10.62 8.79
CA ILE A 191 7.01 9.79 8.16
C ILE A 191 6.00 9.28 9.19
N VAL A 192 6.43 9.00 10.42
CA VAL A 192 5.53 8.62 11.53
C VAL A 192 4.61 9.76 11.92
N ILE A 193 5.14 10.97 12.09
CA ILE A 193 4.36 12.18 12.37
C ILE A 193 3.33 12.44 11.26
N ALA A 194 3.72 12.33 10.00
CA ALA A 194 2.82 12.51 8.88
C ALA A 194 1.73 11.42 8.81
N SER A 195 2.09 10.18 9.11
CA SER A 195 1.15 9.06 9.18
C SER A 195 0.10 9.28 10.28
N GLU A 196 0.53 9.68 11.47
CA GLU A 196 -0.36 10.04 12.57
C GLU A 196 -1.23 11.26 12.22
N ALA A 197 -0.69 12.27 11.54
CA ALA A 197 -1.44 13.44 11.09
C ALA A 197 -2.55 13.06 10.11
N LEU A 198 -2.24 12.22 9.10
CA LEU A 198 -3.24 11.69 8.17
C LEU A 198 -4.34 10.94 8.93
N LEU A 199 -3.98 9.96 9.76
CA LEU A 199 -4.94 9.15 10.52
C LEU A 199 -5.86 10.03 11.37
N ASN A 200 -5.31 11.00 12.10
CA ASN A 200 -6.08 11.91 12.95
C ASN A 200 -6.98 12.86 12.15
N SER A 201 -6.65 13.15 10.89
CA SER A 201 -7.44 14.04 10.04
C SER A 201 -8.65 13.37 9.40
N VAL A 202 -8.57 12.05 9.13
CA VAL A 202 -9.61 11.32 8.39
C VAL A 202 -10.44 10.37 9.25
N LEU A 203 -9.95 10.00 10.44
CA LEU A 203 -10.63 9.07 11.35
C LEU A 203 -11.23 9.78 12.56
N SER A 204 -12.40 9.31 12.98
CA SER A 204 -13.00 9.69 14.27
C SER A 204 -12.24 9.08 15.44
N ARG A 205 -12.46 9.60 16.66
CA ARG A 205 -11.87 9.03 17.90
C ARG A 205 -12.21 7.56 18.12
N GLU A 206 -13.42 7.15 17.75
CA GLU A 206 -13.85 5.76 17.85
C GLU A 206 -13.06 4.87 16.88
N GLN A 207 -12.92 5.29 15.62
CA GLN A 207 -12.14 4.57 14.60
C GLN A 207 -10.66 4.50 14.95
N LEU A 208 -10.09 5.59 15.49
CA LEU A 208 -8.71 5.61 16.00
C LEU A 208 -8.49 4.63 17.16
N SER A 209 -9.53 4.29 17.90
CA SER A 209 -9.47 3.38 19.06
C SER A 209 -9.62 1.91 18.68
N THR A 210 -9.85 1.60 17.40
CA THR A 210 -9.93 0.20 16.93
C THR A 210 -8.58 -0.50 17.07
N GLU A 211 -8.60 -1.80 17.43
CA GLU A 211 -7.38 -2.61 17.61
C GLU A 211 -6.46 -2.53 16.40
N ARG A 212 -7.04 -2.59 15.20
CA ARG A 212 -6.33 -2.52 13.93
C ARG A 212 -5.52 -1.22 13.81
N ILE A 213 -6.13 -0.07 14.08
CA ILE A 213 -5.43 1.22 14.02
C ILE A 213 -4.40 1.35 15.14
N GLN A 214 -4.70 0.85 16.34
CA GLN A 214 -3.74 0.86 17.45
C GLN A 214 -2.49 0.02 17.13
N ARG A 215 -2.65 -1.18 16.56
CA ARG A 215 -1.52 -2.01 16.11
C ARG A 215 -0.65 -1.28 15.08
N LEU A 216 -1.26 -0.65 14.08
CA LEU A 216 -0.53 0.16 13.09
C LEU A 216 0.25 1.30 13.76
N ARG A 217 -0.37 2.01 14.70
CA ARG A 217 0.28 3.15 15.39
C ARG A 217 1.42 2.71 16.28
N THR A 218 1.28 1.57 16.97
CA THR A 218 2.38 0.97 17.75
C THR A 218 3.54 0.62 16.82
N TRP A 219 3.27 -0.11 15.75
CA TRP A 219 4.30 -0.46 14.77
C TRP A 219 5.01 0.78 14.20
N LEU A 220 4.27 1.83 13.82
CA LEU A 220 4.86 3.09 13.34
C LEU A 220 5.82 3.72 14.37
N ARG A 221 5.47 3.70 15.66
CA ARG A 221 6.30 4.31 16.73
C ARG A 221 7.55 3.52 17.06
N ASP A 222 7.52 2.22 16.80
CA ASP A 222 8.61 1.30 17.07
C ASP A 222 9.58 1.19 15.88
N LEU A 223 9.41 2.01 14.83
CA LEU A 223 10.30 2.05 13.67
C LEU A 223 11.69 2.59 14.07
N GLU A 224 12.72 1.79 13.79
CA GLU A 224 14.12 2.19 13.92
C GLU A 224 14.85 2.08 12.57
N PRO A 225 15.80 2.98 12.28
CA PRO A 225 16.56 2.90 11.04
C PRO A 225 17.50 1.70 11.07
N LEU A 226 17.62 1.00 9.94
CA LEU A 226 18.57 -0.09 9.80
C LEU A 226 20.00 0.40 10.03
N PRO A 227 20.95 -0.44 10.53
CA PRO A 227 22.33 -0.02 10.71
C PRO A 227 22.97 0.52 9.42
N HIS A 228 22.67 -0.13 8.30
CA HIS A 228 23.15 0.23 6.97
C HIS A 228 22.06 0.07 5.92
N VAL A 229 22.11 0.92 4.89
CA VAL A 229 21.30 0.84 3.68
C VAL A 229 22.27 0.79 2.50
N PHE A 230 22.13 -0.21 1.64
CA PHE A 230 23.01 -0.43 0.51
C PHE A 230 22.37 0.06 -0.79
N GLY A 231 23.17 0.64 -1.69
CA GLY A 231 22.75 0.99 -3.04
C GLY A 231 23.39 0.08 -4.09
N TYR A 232 22.74 -0.06 -5.24
CA TYR A 232 23.31 -0.80 -6.39
C TYR A 232 24.61 -0.18 -6.92
N ALA A 233 24.80 1.14 -6.78
CA ALA A 233 26.00 1.84 -7.22
C ALA A 233 27.24 1.48 -6.36
N THR A 234 27.05 1.22 -5.06
CA THR A 234 28.12 0.85 -4.13
C THR A 234 28.60 -0.60 -4.31
N ASP A 235 27.69 -1.52 -4.64
CA ASP A 235 27.99 -2.94 -4.83
C ASP A 235 28.78 -3.22 -6.14
N ALA A 236 28.53 -2.43 -7.18
CA ALA A 236 29.27 -2.50 -8.44
C ALA A 236 30.73 -2.01 -8.33
N ALA A 237 31.04 -1.16 -7.34
CA ALA A 237 32.40 -0.69 -7.08
C ALA A 237 33.22 -1.70 -6.25
N GLU A 238 32.56 -2.51 -5.42
CA GLU A 238 33.22 -3.53 -4.57
C GLU A 238 33.33 -4.91 -5.25
N GLY A 239 32.52 -5.20 -6.28
CA GLY A 239 32.58 -6.42 -7.09
C GLY A 239 33.75 -6.51 -8.09
N GLY A 240 34.75 -5.62 -7.97
CA GLY A 240 35.90 -5.49 -8.88
C GLY A 240 37.20 -6.15 -8.42
N VAL A 241 37.15 -7.15 -7.54
CA VAL A 241 38.32 -8.00 -7.22
C VAL A 241 37.86 -9.46 -7.16
N VAL A 242 38.15 -10.20 -8.24
CA VAL A 242 38.28 -11.65 -8.26
C VAL A 242 39.77 -11.98 -8.28
#